data_AF-A0A8S3J8B8-F1
#
_entry.id   AF-A0A8S3J8B8-F1
#
_cell.length_a   1.000
_cell.length_b   1.000
_cell.length_c   1.000
_cell.angle_alpha   90.00
_cell.angle_beta   90.00
_cell.angle_gamma   90.00
#
_symmetry.space_group_name_H-M   'P 1'
#
loop_
_entity.id
_entity.type
_entity.pdbx_description
1 polymer ?
#
loop_
_entity_poly.entity_id
_entity_poly.type
_entity_poly.pdbx_seq_one_letter_code
_entity_poly.pdbx_strand_id
1 'polypeptide(L)'
;MNNSQLIDDHTRLFYIYQESSIEFYEKDLHELKKSIQSSTCETFATHIITEIVFGIHLLLILKLPPGYEDPIDIFLQNLKENLINSKPLVKIDSQLKTLLDKVPSTTVYSNIDTLAKMKNLPDIYEKLIKLQTNDKEHKKLKYVLCPIHWFCGRHHVKLPEEVENLEHYLIQQKSELKLLNFRINHDLSELLQGSCQSAF
;
A
#
# COMPACT_ATOMS: atom_id res chain seq x y z
N MET A 1 -5.48 -28.38 -8.61
CA MET A 1 -4.06 -28.01 -8.82
C MET A 1 -3.47 -27.70 -7.47
N ASN A 2 -2.51 -28.52 -7.03
CA ASN A 2 -2.02 -28.56 -5.65
C ASN A 2 -0.81 -27.61 -5.53
N ASN A 3 -1.05 -26.33 -5.26
CA ASN A 3 0.01 -25.31 -5.17
C ASN A 3 0.59 -25.22 -3.75
N SER A 4 1.10 -26.32 -3.21
CA SER A 4 2.00 -26.26 -2.05
C SER A 4 3.45 -26.31 -2.53
N GLN A 5 3.89 -25.31 -3.30
CA GLN A 5 5.32 -25.02 -3.30
C GLN A 5 5.61 -24.45 -1.91
N LEU A 6 6.17 -25.29 -1.04
CA LEU A 6 6.63 -24.89 0.28
C LEU A 6 7.57 -23.69 0.12
N ILE A 7 7.24 -22.61 0.83
CA ILE A 7 8.17 -21.50 1.05
C ILE A 7 9.36 -22.11 1.81
N ASP A 8 10.56 -21.95 1.26
CA ASP A 8 11.80 -22.42 1.86
C ASP A 8 12.87 -21.32 1.80
N ASP A 9 14.10 -21.67 2.17
CA ASP A 9 15.25 -20.75 2.24
C ASP A 9 15.64 -20.15 0.88
N HIS A 10 15.12 -20.67 -0.24
CA HIS A 10 15.34 -20.14 -1.58
C HIS A 10 14.14 -19.34 -2.11
N THR A 11 13.08 -19.18 -1.31
CA THR A 11 11.95 -18.32 -1.66
C THR A 11 12.23 -16.88 -1.23
N ARG A 12 12.01 -15.92 -2.12
CA ARG A 12 12.04 -14.48 -1.79
C ARG A 12 10.71 -13.82 -2.10
N LEU A 13 10.26 -13.00 -1.16
CA LEU A 13 9.07 -12.17 -1.27
C LEU A 13 9.51 -10.73 -1.43
N PHE A 14 9.18 -10.14 -2.57
CA PHE A 14 9.48 -8.74 -2.85
C PHE A 14 8.18 -7.96 -2.99
N TYR A 15 7.99 -6.98 -2.10
CA TYR A 15 6.74 -6.25 -1.95
C TYR A 15 6.94 -4.76 -2.17
N ILE A 16 6.04 -4.16 -2.95
CA ILE A 16 5.95 -2.71 -3.17
C ILE A 16 4.50 -2.27 -3.03
N TYR A 17 4.33 -1.16 -2.32
CA TYR A 17 3.11 -0.37 -2.30
C TYR A 17 3.52 1.09 -2.46
N GLN A 18 3.10 1.71 -3.57
CA GLN A 18 3.47 3.08 -3.91
C GLN A 18 2.23 3.83 -4.39
N GLU A 19 1.90 4.91 -3.69
CA GLU A 19 0.84 5.86 -4.09
C GLU A 19 1.44 6.93 -5.00
N SER A 20 0.66 7.42 -5.94
CA SER A 20 1.17 8.28 -7.02
C SER A 20 0.30 9.49 -7.26
N SER A 21 -1.01 9.29 -7.35
CA SER A 21 -1.95 10.40 -7.53
C SER A 21 -3.28 10.13 -6.83
N ILE A 22 -4.00 11.21 -6.57
CA ILE A 22 -5.32 11.19 -5.95
C ILE A 22 -6.29 11.92 -6.87
N GLU A 23 -7.37 11.25 -7.24
CA GLU A 23 -8.50 11.83 -7.95
C GLU A 23 -9.63 12.06 -6.96
N PHE A 24 -10.07 13.32 -6.85
CA PHE A 24 -11.20 13.70 -6.00
C PHE A 24 -12.47 13.68 -6.84
N TYR A 25 -13.54 13.06 -6.33
CA TYR A 25 -14.84 13.02 -7.01
C TYR A 25 -15.42 14.43 -7.20
N GLU A 26 -15.35 15.26 -6.15
CA GLU A 26 -15.66 16.68 -6.20
C GLU A 26 -14.75 17.40 -5.21
N LYS A 27 -14.13 18.51 -5.64
CA LYS A 27 -13.23 19.28 -4.76
C LYS A 27 -13.99 20.20 -3.82
N ASP A 28 -15.20 20.60 -4.22
CA ASP A 28 -16.09 21.43 -3.43
C ASP A 28 -17.13 20.59 -2.68
N LEU A 29 -17.00 20.55 -1.36
CA LEU A 29 -17.95 19.87 -0.47
C LEU A 29 -19.39 20.40 -0.60
N HIS A 30 -19.59 21.66 -1.01
CA HIS A 30 -20.93 22.22 -1.24
C HIS A 30 -21.59 21.67 -2.50
N GLU A 31 -20.86 21.52 -3.59
CA GLU A 31 -21.36 20.92 -4.83
C GLU A 31 -21.61 19.42 -4.64
N LEU A 32 -20.73 18.75 -3.91
CA LEU A 32 -20.91 17.36 -3.50
C LEU A 32 -22.22 17.16 -2.72
N LYS A 33 -22.49 18.03 -1.74
CA LYS A 33 -23.72 18.01 -0.95
C LYS A 33 -24.97 18.17 -1.82
N LYS A 34 -24.97 19.10 -2.78
CA LYS A 34 -26.11 19.30 -3.70
C LYS A 34 -26.37 18.04 -4.53
N SER A 35 -25.32 17.44 -5.09
CA SER A 35 -25.40 16.21 -5.91
C SER A 35 -25.95 15.02 -5.11
N ILE A 36 -25.55 14.88 -3.85
CA ILE A 36 -26.05 13.82 -2.96
C ILE A 36 -27.51 14.05 -2.60
N GLN A 37 -27.88 15.28 -2.23
CA GLN A 37 -29.25 15.60 -1.85
C GLN A 37 -30.24 15.44 -3.01
N SER A 38 -29.81 15.62 -4.26
CA SER A 38 -30.66 15.39 -5.43
C SER A 38 -30.80 13.91 -5.83
N SER A 39 -29.85 13.05 -5.45
CA SER A 39 -29.78 11.63 -5.85
C SER A 39 -30.22 10.63 -4.76
N THR A 40 -30.36 11.09 -3.51
CA THR A 40 -30.65 10.23 -2.34
C THR A 40 -32.10 9.72 -2.25
N CYS A 41 -32.99 10.11 -3.16
CA CYS A 41 -34.37 9.59 -3.15
C CYS A 41 -34.49 8.13 -3.65
N GLU A 42 -33.45 7.53 -4.26
CA GLU A 42 -33.61 6.24 -4.96
C GLU A 42 -32.51 5.18 -4.66
N THR A 43 -31.60 5.42 -3.70
CA THR A 43 -30.46 4.51 -3.47
C THR A 43 -30.34 4.05 -2.01
N PHE A 44 -29.97 2.78 -1.81
CA PHE A 44 -29.60 2.21 -0.49
C PHE A 44 -28.12 2.48 -0.12
N ALA A 45 -27.48 3.45 -0.79
CA ALA A 45 -26.08 3.75 -0.55
C ALA A 45 -25.90 4.39 0.84
N THR A 46 -24.92 3.91 1.60
CA THR A 46 -24.56 4.47 2.92
C THR A 46 -23.32 5.38 2.84
N HIS A 47 -22.51 5.21 1.80
CA HIS A 47 -21.26 5.93 1.57
C HIS A 47 -21.12 6.36 0.12
N ILE A 48 -20.37 7.44 -0.08
CA ILE A 48 -19.89 7.90 -1.39
C ILE A 48 -18.38 7.76 -1.46
N ILE A 49 -17.85 7.49 -2.66
CA ILE A 49 -16.42 7.58 -2.91
C ILE A 49 -16.07 9.05 -3.07
N THR A 50 -15.27 9.60 -2.15
CA THR A 50 -14.80 10.99 -2.24
C THR A 50 -13.45 11.08 -2.95
N GLU A 51 -12.62 10.06 -2.81
CA GLU A 51 -11.27 10.04 -3.38
C GLU A 51 -10.95 8.65 -3.91
N ILE A 52 -10.21 8.63 -5.01
CA ILE A 52 -9.60 7.42 -5.58
C ILE A 52 -8.10 7.64 -5.58
N VAL A 53 -7.38 6.79 -4.85
CA VAL A 53 -5.92 6.82 -4.85
C VAL A 53 -5.40 5.85 -5.89
N PHE A 54 -4.52 6.32 -6.75
CA PHE A 54 -3.86 5.56 -7.80
C PHE A 54 -2.40 5.28 -7.41
N GLY A 55 -1.88 4.17 -7.94
CA GLY A 55 -0.49 3.80 -7.79
C GLY A 55 -0.23 2.33 -8.13
N ILE A 56 0.82 1.77 -7.54
CA ILE A 56 1.33 0.44 -7.81
C ILE A 56 1.29 -0.39 -6.53
N HIS A 57 0.66 -1.56 -6.61
CA HIS A 57 0.70 -2.60 -5.60
C HIS A 57 1.23 -3.87 -6.26
N LEU A 58 2.34 -4.39 -5.74
CA LEU A 58 3.07 -5.50 -6.34
C LEU A 58 3.63 -6.41 -5.25
N LEU A 59 3.39 -7.71 -5.39
CA LEU A 59 4.08 -8.76 -4.67
C LEU A 59 4.67 -9.73 -5.69
N LEU A 60 5.98 -9.91 -5.65
CA LEU A 60 6.71 -10.92 -6.40
C LEU A 60 7.09 -12.05 -5.45
N ILE A 61 6.82 -13.28 -5.87
CA ILE A 61 7.33 -14.50 -5.23
C ILE A 61 8.34 -15.12 -6.17
N LEU A 62 9.59 -15.12 -5.75
CA LEU A 62 10.74 -15.58 -6.52
C LEU A 62 11.21 -16.91 -5.92
N LYS A 63 11.59 -17.84 -6.80
CA LYS A 63 12.33 -19.04 -6.41
C LYS A 63 13.76 -18.88 -6.91
N LEU A 64 14.71 -18.76 -6.01
CA LEU A 64 16.11 -18.56 -6.37
C LEU A 64 16.80 -19.91 -6.60
N PRO A 65 17.70 -20.02 -7.59
CA PRO A 65 18.61 -21.15 -7.66
C PRO A 65 19.69 -21.05 -6.57
N PRO A 66 20.21 -22.18 -6.07
CA PRO A 66 21.31 -22.18 -5.12
C PRO A 66 22.54 -21.41 -5.63
N GLY A 67 23.16 -20.60 -4.77
CA GLY A 67 24.36 -19.81 -5.09
C GLY A 67 24.07 -18.44 -5.72
N TYR A 68 22.81 -18.06 -5.86
CA TYR A 68 22.37 -16.76 -6.39
C TYR A 68 21.57 -15.94 -5.38
N GLU A 69 21.49 -16.39 -4.13
CA GLU A 69 20.79 -15.70 -3.05
C GLU A 69 21.34 -14.29 -2.83
N ASP A 70 22.60 -14.15 -2.46
CA ASP A 70 23.19 -12.85 -2.11
C ASP A 70 23.11 -11.83 -3.27
N PRO A 71 23.48 -12.17 -4.52
CA PRO A 71 23.42 -11.20 -5.62
C PRO A 71 21.99 -10.73 -5.92
N ILE A 72 21.00 -11.63 -5.84
CA ILE A 72 19.60 -11.29 -6.06
C ILE A 72 19.04 -10.51 -4.88
N ASP A 73 19.40 -10.85 -3.65
CA ASP A 73 18.96 -10.13 -2.45
C ASP A 73 19.48 -8.69 -2.46
N ILE A 74 20.75 -8.48 -2.83
CA ILE A 74 21.33 -7.15 -3.03
C ILE A 74 20.57 -6.38 -4.13
N PHE A 75 20.29 -7.04 -5.26
CA PHE A 75 19.52 -6.42 -6.34
C PHE A 75 18.12 -6.00 -5.89
N LEU A 76 17.39 -6.89 -5.20
CA LEU A 76 16.04 -6.63 -4.71
C LEU A 76 16.04 -5.51 -3.67
N GLN A 77 17.05 -5.46 -2.79
CA GLN A 77 17.20 -4.37 -1.83
C GLN A 77 17.43 -3.04 -2.55
N ASN A 78 18.35 -2.99 -3.51
CA ASN A 78 18.61 -1.78 -4.30
C ASN A 78 17.37 -1.33 -5.07
N LEU A 79 16.63 -2.27 -5.67
CA LEU A 79 15.38 -1.99 -6.35
C LEU A 79 14.34 -1.38 -5.39
N LYS A 80 14.18 -1.96 -4.20
CA LYS A 80 13.28 -1.45 -3.16
C LYS A 80 13.65 -0.03 -2.74
N GLU A 81 14.93 0.19 -2.44
CA GLU A 81 15.44 1.50 -2.04
C GLU A 81 15.23 2.55 -3.14
N ASN A 82 15.45 2.19 -4.40
CA ASN A 82 15.24 3.11 -5.50
C ASN A 82 13.77 3.46 -5.69
N LEU A 83 12.87 2.48 -5.58
CA LEU A 83 11.43 2.72 -5.70
C LEU A 83 10.86 3.55 -4.54
N ILE A 84 11.25 3.24 -3.30
CA ILE A 84 10.79 3.99 -2.11
C ILE A 84 11.25 5.45 -2.16
N ASN A 85 12.49 5.69 -2.58
CA ASN A 85 13.06 7.03 -2.63
C ASN A 85 12.80 7.74 -3.97
N SER A 86 11.95 7.19 -4.83
CA SER A 86 11.67 7.72 -6.17
C SER A 86 12.94 7.99 -7.00
N LYS A 87 14.02 7.21 -6.77
CA LYS A 87 15.25 7.29 -7.54
C LYS A 87 15.07 6.60 -8.88
N PRO A 88 15.59 7.17 -9.98
CA PRO A 88 15.49 6.56 -11.30
C PRO A 88 16.05 5.14 -11.32
N LEU A 89 15.25 4.20 -11.82
CA LEU A 89 15.71 2.86 -12.10
C LEU A 89 16.66 2.85 -13.30
N VAL A 90 17.72 2.06 -13.21
CA VAL A 90 18.75 1.95 -14.25
C VAL A 90 18.25 1.03 -15.36
N LYS A 91 18.62 1.30 -16.61
CA LYS A 91 18.34 0.38 -17.71
C LYS A 91 19.07 -0.94 -17.50
N ILE A 92 18.45 -2.04 -17.93
CA ILE A 92 19.08 -3.36 -17.89
C ILE A 92 20.30 -3.37 -18.83
N ASP A 93 21.47 -3.63 -18.26
CA ASP A 93 22.68 -3.97 -19.01
C ASP A 93 22.82 -5.50 -19.17
N SER A 94 23.86 -5.95 -19.87
CA SER A 94 24.08 -7.38 -20.14
C SER A 94 24.36 -8.19 -18.86
N GLN A 95 25.02 -7.60 -17.87
CA GLN A 95 25.36 -8.27 -16.62
C GLN A 95 24.12 -8.46 -15.75
N LEU A 96 23.34 -7.39 -15.57
CA LEU A 96 22.08 -7.43 -14.86
C LEU A 96 21.10 -8.37 -15.52
N LYS A 97 20.98 -8.34 -16.86
CA LYS A 97 20.12 -9.28 -17.58
C LYS A 97 20.49 -10.73 -17.28
N THR A 98 21.79 -11.05 -17.36
CA THR A 98 22.30 -12.40 -17.10
C THR A 98 21.99 -12.85 -15.68
N LEU A 99 22.04 -11.94 -14.70
CA LEU A 99 21.66 -12.22 -13.31
C LEU A 99 20.16 -12.49 -13.17
N LEU A 100 19.31 -11.62 -13.73
CA LEU A 100 17.85 -11.75 -13.62
C LEU A 100 17.30 -12.97 -14.35
N ASP A 101 17.92 -13.36 -15.47
CA ASP A 101 17.58 -14.58 -16.23
C ASP A 101 17.85 -15.87 -15.44
N LYS A 102 18.62 -15.81 -14.33
CA LYS A 102 18.83 -16.98 -13.45
C LYS A 102 17.61 -17.29 -12.59
N VAL A 103 16.66 -16.38 -12.43
CA VAL A 103 15.45 -16.63 -11.68
C VAL A 103 14.44 -17.38 -12.59
N PRO A 104 14.24 -18.69 -12.40
CA PRO A 104 13.55 -19.55 -13.38
C PRO A 104 12.07 -19.19 -13.57
N SER A 105 11.41 -18.69 -12.51
CA SER A 105 10.02 -18.24 -12.60
C SER A 105 9.68 -17.32 -11.44
N THR A 106 8.86 -16.32 -11.72
CA THR A 106 8.30 -15.38 -10.74
C THR A 106 6.78 -15.49 -10.73
N THR A 107 6.18 -15.60 -9.55
CA THR A 107 4.73 -15.40 -9.40
C THR A 107 4.47 -13.94 -9.06
N VAL A 108 3.57 -13.30 -9.80
CA VAL A 108 3.29 -11.87 -9.68
C VAL A 108 1.84 -11.65 -9.22
N TYR A 109 1.67 -10.91 -8.13
CA TYR A 109 0.38 -10.37 -7.73
C TYR A 109 0.45 -8.85 -7.84
N SER A 110 -0.42 -8.25 -8.66
CA SER A 110 -0.42 -6.81 -8.85
C SER A 110 -1.82 -6.27 -9.16
N ASN A 111 -2.06 -5.01 -8.79
CA ASN A 111 -3.23 -4.25 -9.26
C ASN A 111 -3.10 -3.83 -10.74
N ILE A 112 -1.94 -4.04 -11.37
CA ILE A 112 -1.70 -3.76 -12.78
C ILE A 112 -1.74 -5.08 -13.56
N ASP A 113 -2.79 -5.29 -14.37
CA ASP A 113 -3.01 -6.53 -15.13
C ASP A 113 -1.83 -6.96 -16.01
N THR A 114 -1.12 -5.99 -16.58
CA THR A 114 0.04 -6.28 -17.44
C THR A 114 1.20 -6.85 -16.63
N LEU A 115 1.43 -6.37 -15.40
CA LEU A 115 2.44 -6.93 -14.49
C LEU A 115 2.01 -8.30 -13.97
N ALA A 116 0.74 -8.46 -13.57
CA ALA A 116 0.22 -9.72 -13.02
C ALA A 116 0.33 -10.92 -13.97
N LYS A 117 0.45 -10.68 -15.28
CA LYS A 117 0.61 -11.71 -16.31
C LYS A 117 2.07 -12.08 -16.59
N MET A 118 3.04 -11.28 -16.11
CA MET A 118 4.46 -11.52 -16.35
C MET A 118 4.97 -12.64 -15.44
N LYS A 119 5.96 -13.38 -15.93
CA LYS A 119 6.58 -14.51 -15.20
C LYS A 119 8.11 -14.40 -15.11
N ASN A 120 8.70 -13.53 -15.92
CA ASN A 120 10.15 -13.37 -16.02
C ASN A 120 10.57 -12.08 -15.31
N LEU A 121 11.57 -12.17 -14.44
CA LEU A 121 12.06 -11.03 -13.66
C LEU A 121 12.62 -9.87 -14.52
N PRO A 122 13.33 -10.10 -15.64
CA PRO A 122 13.76 -9.02 -16.52
C PRO A 122 12.60 -8.21 -17.10
N ASP A 123 11.56 -8.88 -17.62
CA ASP A 123 10.38 -8.24 -18.21
C ASP A 123 9.63 -7.40 -17.15
N ILE A 124 9.53 -7.93 -15.93
CA ILE A 124 8.95 -7.23 -14.77
C ILE A 124 9.76 -5.97 -14.47
N TYR A 125 11.09 -6.07 -14.40
CA TYR A 125 11.95 -4.92 -14.12
C TYR A 125 11.85 -3.84 -15.20
N GLU A 126 11.88 -4.20 -16.49
CA GLU A 126 11.68 -3.24 -17.58
C GLU A 126 10.31 -2.56 -17.50
N LYS A 127 9.28 -3.30 -17.12
CA LYS A 127 7.94 -2.74 -16.92
C LYS A 127 7.93 -1.77 -15.75
N LEU A 128 8.62 -2.06 -14.65
CA LEU A 128 8.76 -1.14 -13.51
C LEU A 128 9.46 0.16 -13.90
N ILE A 129 10.52 0.11 -14.74
CA ILE A 129 11.16 1.32 -15.29
C ILE A 129 10.13 2.19 -16.02
N LYS A 130 9.33 1.58 -16.91
CA LYS A 130 8.31 2.31 -17.68
C LYS A 130 7.25 2.93 -16.75
N LEU A 131 6.77 2.17 -15.78
CA LEU A 131 5.76 2.61 -14.81
C LEU A 131 6.26 3.75 -13.91
N GLN A 132 7.56 3.79 -13.59
CA GLN A 132 8.14 4.89 -12.81
C GLN A 132 8.09 6.23 -13.56
N THR A 133 8.11 6.19 -14.89
CA THR A 133 8.10 7.40 -15.74
C THR A 133 6.72 7.77 -16.28
N ASN A 134 5.70 6.91 -16.07
CA ASN A 134 4.38 7.06 -16.68
C ASN A 134 3.25 6.76 -15.69
N ASP A 135 2.87 7.78 -14.93
CA ASP A 135 1.79 7.68 -13.94
C ASP A 135 0.41 7.36 -14.55
N LYS A 136 0.23 7.53 -15.86
CA LYS A 136 -1.03 7.17 -16.54
C LYS A 136 -1.28 5.66 -16.57
N GLU A 137 -0.24 4.86 -16.40
CA GLU A 137 -0.37 3.40 -16.33
C GLU A 137 -0.65 2.89 -14.92
N HIS A 138 -0.60 3.75 -13.91
CA HIS A 138 -0.94 3.40 -12.54
C HIS A 138 -2.42 3.07 -12.41
N LYS A 139 -2.76 2.25 -11.42
CA LYS A 139 -4.12 1.73 -11.24
C LYS A 139 -4.64 2.07 -9.87
N LYS A 140 -5.96 1.99 -9.72
CA LYS A 140 -6.65 2.27 -8.45
C LYS A 140 -6.10 1.34 -7.37
N LEU A 141 -5.72 1.91 -6.24
CA LEU A 141 -5.20 1.22 -5.06
C LEU A 141 -6.25 1.11 -3.98
N LYS A 142 -6.86 2.24 -3.64
CA LYS A 142 -7.86 2.35 -2.59
C LYS A 142 -8.90 3.42 -2.93
N TYR A 143 -10.08 3.23 -2.36
CA TYR A 143 -11.19 4.18 -2.41
C TYR A 143 -11.37 4.77 -1.01
N VAL A 144 -11.47 6.09 -0.93
CA VAL A 144 -11.83 6.78 0.31
C VAL A 144 -13.33 6.97 0.31
N LEU A 145 -13.98 6.41 1.33
CA LEU A 145 -15.42 6.43 1.49
C LEU A 145 -15.80 7.46 2.55
N CYS A 146 -16.82 8.26 2.24
CA CYS A 146 -17.40 9.22 3.18
C CYS A 146 -18.89 8.89 3.38
N PRO A 147 -19.38 8.86 4.63
CA PRO A 147 -20.79 8.58 4.88
C PRO A 147 -21.71 9.66 4.29
N ILE A 148 -22.79 9.23 3.62
CA ILE A 148 -23.76 10.15 2.99
C ILE A 148 -24.46 11.05 4.02
N HIS A 149 -24.69 10.53 5.23
CA HIS A 149 -25.37 11.27 6.29
C HIS A 149 -24.58 12.51 6.78
N TRP A 150 -23.28 12.61 6.49
CA TRP A 150 -22.50 13.84 6.75
C TRP A 150 -22.93 15.01 5.85
N PHE A 151 -23.53 14.72 4.69
CA PHE A 151 -23.97 15.72 3.72
C PHE A 151 -25.47 16.02 3.81
N CYS A 152 -26.28 15.04 4.17
CA CYS A 152 -27.72 15.22 4.36
C CYS A 152 -27.99 15.80 5.75
N GLY A 153 -28.23 17.12 5.81
CA GLY A 153 -28.55 17.81 7.06
C GLY A 153 -29.72 17.16 7.79
N ARG A 154 -29.42 16.48 8.90
CA ARG A 154 -30.31 16.04 9.99
C ARG A 154 -31.75 15.69 9.59
N HIS A 155 -31.98 14.78 8.65
CA HIS A 155 -33.28 14.10 8.58
C HIS A 155 -33.11 12.63 8.12
N HIS A 156 -33.31 11.72 9.08
CA HIS A 156 -33.74 10.32 8.91
C HIS A 156 -32.75 9.22 8.49
N VAL A 157 -31.50 9.24 8.96
CA VAL A 157 -30.79 7.97 9.17
C VAL A 157 -30.46 7.87 10.65
N LYS A 158 -31.26 7.13 11.42
CA LYS A 158 -30.76 6.58 12.68
C LYS A 158 -29.63 5.65 12.27
N LEU A 159 -28.40 6.01 12.58
CA LEU A 159 -27.30 5.06 12.49
C LEU A 159 -27.70 3.85 13.36
N PRO A 160 -27.50 2.62 12.89
CA PRO A 160 -27.64 1.47 13.76
C PRO A 160 -26.76 1.71 15.00
N GLU A 161 -27.27 1.42 16.19
CA GLU A 161 -26.59 1.65 17.46
C GLU A 161 -25.19 1.01 17.47
N GLU A 162 -25.00 -0.07 16.72
CA GLU A 162 -23.71 -0.73 16.53
C GLU A 162 -22.66 0.17 15.85
N VAL A 163 -23.06 1.05 14.93
CA VAL A 163 -22.16 1.96 14.20
C VAL A 163 -21.72 3.13 15.08
N GLU A 164 -22.63 3.69 15.88
CA GLU A 164 -22.29 4.73 16.86
C GLU A 164 -21.34 4.18 17.93
N ASN A 165 -21.57 2.95 18.38
CA ASN A 165 -20.68 2.25 19.30
C ASN A 165 -19.30 1.97 18.68
N LEU A 166 -19.25 1.61 17.39
CA LEU A 166 -18.01 1.44 16.64
C LEU A 166 -17.22 2.74 16.49
N GLU A 167 -17.91 3.85 16.21
CA GLU A 167 -17.27 5.16 16.08
C GLU A 167 -16.70 5.63 17.43
N HIS A 168 -17.45 5.50 18.53
CA HIS A 168 -16.93 5.76 19.87
C HIS A 168 -15.73 4.88 20.21
N TYR A 169 -15.79 3.60 19.89
CA TYR A 169 -14.68 2.68 20.10
C TYR A 169 -13.43 3.07 19.29
N LEU A 170 -13.58 3.48 18.03
CA LEU A 170 -12.48 3.93 17.19
C LEU A 170 -11.88 5.26 17.68
N ILE A 171 -12.72 6.19 18.16
CA ILE A 171 -12.26 7.44 18.78
C ILE A 171 -11.46 7.14 20.05
N GLN A 172 -11.93 6.20 20.88
CA GLN A 172 -11.24 5.76 22.09
C GLN A 172 -9.89 5.10 21.76
N GLN A 173 -9.85 4.17 20.81
CA GLN A 173 -8.59 3.54 20.38
C GLN A 173 -7.58 4.57 19.85
N LYS A 174 -8.04 5.57 19.10
CA LYS A 174 -7.19 6.65 18.58
C LYS A 174 -6.65 7.55 19.69
N SER A 175 -7.43 7.82 20.74
CA SER A 175 -6.97 8.61 21.89
C SER A 175 -5.99 7.81 22.75
N GLU A 176 -6.22 6.52 22.96
CA GLU A 176 -5.32 5.60 23.65
C GLU A 176 -3.97 5.47 22.92
N LEU A 177 -3.97 5.35 21.59
CA LEU A 177 -2.74 5.34 20.79
C LEU A 177 -1.95 6.65 20.89
N LYS A 178 -2.65 7.80 20.90
CA LYS A 178 -1.99 9.10 21.10
C LYS A 178 -1.38 9.20 22.49
N LEU A 179 -2.09 8.73 23.52
CA LEU A 179 -1.59 8.69 24.89
C LEU A 179 -0.38 7.78 25.00
N LEU A 180 -0.42 6.59 24.37
CA LEU A 180 0.70 5.66 24.32
C LEU A 180 1.92 6.29 23.63
N ASN A 181 1.75 6.92 22.47
CA ASN A 181 2.84 7.62 21.79
C ASN A 181 3.40 8.77 22.63
N PHE A 182 2.55 9.52 23.31
CA PHE A 182 2.98 10.57 24.23
C PHE A 182 3.86 10.00 25.35
N ARG A 183 3.42 8.91 26.00
CA ARG A 183 4.18 8.23 27.06
C ARG A 183 5.47 7.60 26.55
N ILE A 184 5.47 7.02 25.35
CA ILE A 184 6.68 6.46 24.72
C ILE A 184 7.71 7.57 24.48
N ASN A 185 7.27 8.74 24.03
CA ASN A 185 8.19 9.84 23.71
C ASN A 185 8.66 10.61 24.96
N HIS A 186 7.84 10.69 26.01
CA HIS A 186 8.15 11.47 27.21
C HIS A 186 8.59 10.63 28.41
N ASP A 187 7.88 9.55 28.73
CA ASP A 187 8.13 8.77 29.95
C ASP A 187 9.20 7.69 29.72
N LEU A 188 9.28 7.15 28.51
CA LEU A 188 10.24 6.09 28.16
C LEU A 188 11.69 6.62 28.08
N SER A 189 11.83 7.90 27.75
CA SER A 189 13.09 8.66 27.80
C SER A 189 13.65 8.75 29.24
N GLU A 190 12.78 8.91 30.24
CA GLU A 190 13.17 8.91 31.66
C GLU A 190 13.41 7.50 32.20
N LEU A 191 12.59 6.52 31.81
CA LEU A 191 12.73 5.11 32.23
C LEU A 191 14.01 4.45 31.69
N LEU A 192 14.49 4.81 30.50
CA LEU A 192 15.73 4.29 29.93
C LEU A 192 17.00 5.03 30.40
N GLN A 193 16.87 6.23 31.00
CA GLN A 193 17.99 6.92 31.63
C GLN A 193 18.31 6.38 33.03
N GLY A 194 17.37 5.69 33.68
CA GLY A 194 17.54 5.10 35.02
C GLY A 194 18.38 3.81 35.08
N SER A 195 18.71 3.16 33.96
CA SER A 195 19.43 1.87 33.93
C SER A 195 20.84 1.90 33.32
N CYS A 196 21.44 3.09 33.15
CA CYS A 196 22.82 3.25 32.65
C CYS A 196 23.73 4.09 33.56
N GLN A 197 23.52 4.06 34.88
CA GLN A 197 24.48 4.61 35.86
C GLN A 197 24.63 3.71 37.09
N SER A 198 25.25 2.54 36.92
CA SER A 198 26.01 1.86 37.99
C SER A 198 26.83 0.70 37.42
N ALA A 199 27.94 1.01 36.74
CA ALA A 199 29.06 0.10 36.51
C ALA A 199 30.26 0.85 35.91
N PHE A 200 30.89 1.72 36.70
CA PHE A 200 32.31 2.05 36.58
C PHE A 200 32.87 2.28 37.98
#